data_AF-A0A3M5RQP8-F1
#
_entry.id   AF-A0A3M5RQP8-F1
#
_cell.length_a   1.000
_cell.length_b   1.000
_cell.length_c   1.000
_cell.angle_alpha   90.00
_cell.angle_beta   90.00
_cell.angle_gamma   90.00
#
_symmetry.space_group_name_H-M   'P 1'
#
loop_
_entity.id
_entity.type
_entity.pdbx_description
1 polymer ?
#
loop_
_entity_poly.entity_id
_entity_poly.type
_entity_poly.pdbx_seq_one_letter_code
_entity_poly.pdbx_strand_id
1 'polypeptide(L)'
;RSLDAYAYNHNSFLKQGFSENLPLSSIRATVKSVGRWTWDRYTGDRRCHRGAMQLDGSLSLTERQSLAARRTHELRHKATESKIRAACRQLQDQGKALVRSAIAALAGVSASTVARYAHLLSEVTKPATVSVLKVSADAMPTVTPGDQAAPREAVQCLKKQALTDRDQGVSYAVHQIPAVTQGPQAGESLKTEHEDGS
;
A
#
# COMPACT_ATOMS: atom_id res chain seq x y z
N ARG A 1 -6.79 17.80 -28.31
CA ARG A 1 -6.13 17.80 -29.63
C ARG A 1 -4.72 17.23 -29.61
N SER A 2 -3.79 17.67 -28.76
CA SER A 2 -2.44 17.06 -28.68
C SER A 2 -2.48 15.58 -28.26
N LEU A 3 -3.28 15.24 -27.25
CA LEU A 3 -3.46 13.85 -26.79
C LEU A 3 -4.12 12.94 -27.83
N ASP A 4 -5.09 13.46 -28.59
CA ASP A 4 -5.76 12.69 -29.65
C ASP A 4 -4.78 12.30 -30.76
N ALA A 5 -3.97 13.27 -31.21
CA ALA A 5 -2.93 13.03 -32.22
C ALA A 5 -1.83 12.10 -31.68
N TYR A 6 -1.43 12.26 -30.41
CA TYR A 6 -0.48 11.37 -29.75
C TYR A 6 -1.00 9.93 -29.73
N ALA A 7 -2.24 9.71 -29.28
CA ALA A 7 -2.81 8.37 -29.20
C ALA A 7 -3.00 7.75 -30.59
N TYR A 8 -3.39 8.55 -31.59
CA TYR A 8 -3.48 8.10 -32.98
C TYR A 8 -2.11 7.64 -33.52
N ASN A 9 -1.04 8.41 -33.30
CA ASN A 9 0.30 8.06 -33.78
C ASN A 9 0.87 6.80 -33.10
N HIS A 10 0.43 6.50 -31.87
CA HIS A 10 0.86 5.31 -31.11
C HIS A 10 -0.05 4.10 -31.33
N ASN A 11 -1.13 4.22 -32.09
CA ASN A 11 -2.05 3.15 -32.43
C ASN A 11 -1.38 2.12 -33.36
N SER A 12 -0.80 1.09 -32.77
CA SER A 12 0.06 0.11 -33.45
C SER A 12 -0.27 -1.34 -33.07
N PHE A 13 -1.53 -1.62 -32.78
CA PHE A 13 -2.01 -2.96 -32.42
C PHE A 13 -1.78 -3.98 -33.53
N LEU A 14 -1.87 -3.57 -34.80
CA LEU A 14 -1.46 -4.41 -35.94
C LEU A 14 -0.03 -4.95 -35.81
N LYS A 15 0.91 -4.10 -35.36
CA LYS A 15 2.32 -4.49 -35.17
C LYS A 15 2.52 -5.40 -33.95
N GLN A 16 1.57 -5.41 -33.02
CA GLN A 16 1.59 -6.23 -31.81
C GLN A 16 0.89 -7.59 -31.98
N GLY A 17 0.44 -7.91 -33.20
CA GLY A 17 -0.20 -9.19 -33.52
C GLY A 17 -1.73 -9.19 -33.40
N PHE A 18 -2.37 -8.02 -33.25
CA PHE A 18 -3.83 -7.90 -33.37
C PHE A 18 -4.27 -7.82 -34.83
N SER A 19 -5.54 -8.15 -35.08
CA SER A 19 -6.14 -8.16 -36.43
C SER A 19 -6.24 -6.78 -37.06
N GLU A 20 -6.46 -5.74 -36.27
CA GLU A 20 -6.59 -4.36 -36.73
C GLU A 20 -6.16 -3.35 -35.68
N ASN A 21 -5.90 -2.13 -36.15
CA ASN A 21 -5.66 -0.98 -35.28
C ASN A 21 -6.99 -0.47 -34.72
N LEU A 22 -6.96 0.16 -33.55
CA LEU A 22 -8.17 0.71 -32.95
C LEU A 22 -8.81 1.76 -33.88
N PRO A 23 -10.14 1.77 -34.05
CA PRO A 23 -10.81 2.80 -34.82
C PRO A 23 -10.72 4.15 -34.11
N LEU A 24 -10.78 5.24 -34.87
CA LEU A 24 -10.61 6.60 -34.37
C LEU A 24 -11.61 6.97 -33.26
N SER A 25 -12.82 6.40 -33.29
CA SER A 25 -13.83 6.55 -32.24
C SER A 25 -13.37 5.98 -30.90
N SER A 26 -12.83 4.76 -30.90
CA SER A 26 -12.28 4.10 -29.69
C SER A 26 -11.08 4.84 -29.12
N ILE A 27 -10.20 5.36 -29.99
CA ILE A 27 -9.06 6.19 -29.56
C ILE A 27 -9.59 7.44 -28.85
N ARG A 28 -10.53 8.17 -29.47
CA ARG A 28 -11.12 9.37 -28.89
C ARG A 28 -11.85 9.09 -27.57
N ALA A 29 -12.57 7.97 -27.48
CA ALA A 29 -13.24 7.57 -26.25
C ALA A 29 -12.23 7.32 -25.12
N THR A 30 -11.13 6.64 -25.42
CA THR A 30 -10.05 6.36 -24.48
C THR A 30 -9.33 7.64 -24.05
N VAL A 31 -9.00 8.53 -25.00
CA VAL A 31 -8.38 9.82 -24.68
C VAL A 31 -9.30 10.67 -23.83
N LYS A 32 -10.60 10.68 -24.12
CA LYS A 32 -11.60 11.44 -23.34
C LYS A 32 -11.72 10.91 -21.92
N SER A 33 -11.76 9.59 -21.71
CA SER A 33 -11.89 9.00 -20.38
C SER A 33 -10.64 9.24 -19.53
N VAL A 34 -9.46 9.00 -20.10
CA VAL A 34 -8.17 9.22 -19.44
C VAL A 34 -7.98 10.69 -19.14
N GLY A 35 -8.20 11.58 -20.13
CA GLY A 35 -8.05 13.02 -19.97
C GLY A 35 -9.00 13.61 -18.92
N ARG A 36 -10.25 13.14 -18.87
CA ARG A 36 -11.19 13.57 -17.83
C ARG A 36 -10.77 13.08 -16.45
N TRP A 37 -10.38 11.81 -16.34
CA TRP A 37 -9.91 11.27 -15.06
C TRP A 37 -8.65 12.00 -14.58
N THR A 38 -7.67 12.23 -15.45
CA THR A 38 -6.43 12.92 -15.06
C THR A 38 -6.73 14.36 -14.65
N TRP A 39 -7.60 15.07 -15.37
CA TRP A 39 -8.01 16.41 -14.96
C TRP A 39 -8.68 16.43 -13.58
N ASP A 40 -9.59 15.48 -13.32
CA ASP A 40 -10.39 15.47 -12.10
C ASP A 40 -9.67 14.84 -10.89
N ARG A 41 -8.66 13.97 -11.12
CA ARG A 41 -8.05 13.11 -10.07
C ARG A 41 -6.53 13.19 -9.97
N TYR A 42 -5.83 13.60 -11.03
CA TYR A 42 -4.38 13.66 -11.01
C TYR A 42 -3.91 15.02 -10.50
N THR A 43 -3.51 15.06 -9.23
CA THR A 43 -2.74 16.17 -8.69
C THR A 43 -1.26 15.89 -8.95
N GLY A 44 -0.61 16.71 -9.78
CA GLY A 44 0.82 16.62 -10.14
C GLY A 44 1.75 16.97 -8.98
N ASP A 45 1.52 16.41 -7.80
CA ASP A 45 2.29 16.70 -6.61
C ASP A 45 3.65 15.99 -6.70
N ARG A 46 4.72 16.78 -6.79
CA ARG A 46 6.11 16.27 -6.80
C ARG A 46 6.53 15.68 -5.45
N ARG A 47 5.63 15.62 -4.47
CA ARG A 47 5.78 14.91 -3.18
C ARG A 47 5.80 13.39 -3.30
N CYS A 48 5.95 12.83 -4.51
CA CYS A 48 6.39 11.46 -4.64
C CYS A 48 7.82 11.36 -4.09
N HIS A 49 7.98 10.75 -2.91
CA HIS A 49 9.27 10.51 -2.28
C HIS A 49 10.02 9.41 -3.04
N ARG A 50 10.46 9.72 -4.27
CA ARG A 50 11.27 8.81 -5.09
C ARG A 50 12.59 8.57 -4.35
N GLY A 51 13.02 7.31 -4.28
CA GLY A 51 14.19 6.94 -3.51
C GLY A 51 13.99 7.04 -1.99
N ALA A 52 12.75 6.91 -1.48
CA ALA A 52 12.45 6.97 -0.04
C ALA A 52 13.25 5.99 0.84
N MET A 53 13.90 4.97 0.28
CA MET A 53 14.76 4.03 1.00
C MET A 53 16.26 4.30 0.83
N GLN A 54 16.65 5.27 -0.03
CA GLN A 54 18.04 5.57 -0.38
C GLN A 54 18.87 4.30 -0.63
N LEU A 55 18.28 3.32 -1.32
CA LEU A 55 18.95 2.06 -1.64
C LEU A 55 20.12 2.33 -2.57
N ASP A 56 21.20 1.58 -2.37
CA ASP A 56 22.40 1.69 -3.20
C ASP A 56 22.06 1.46 -4.67
N GLY A 57 22.59 2.33 -5.53
CA GLY A 57 22.43 2.26 -6.98
C GLY A 57 23.16 1.07 -7.61
N SER A 58 24.11 0.46 -6.88
CA SER A 58 24.82 -0.75 -7.31
C SER A 58 23.93 -2.00 -7.29
N LEU A 59 22.85 -1.99 -6.52
CA LEU A 59 21.91 -3.11 -6.41
C LEU A 59 21.08 -3.27 -7.70
N SER A 60 20.79 -4.52 -8.05
CA SER A 60 19.96 -4.81 -9.21
C SER A 60 18.55 -4.19 -9.06
N LEU A 61 17.91 -3.87 -10.19
CA LEU A 61 16.55 -3.32 -10.18
C LEU A 61 15.57 -4.23 -9.43
N THR A 62 15.69 -5.54 -9.62
CA THR A 62 14.85 -6.56 -8.98
C THR A 62 15.00 -6.55 -7.46
N GLU A 63 16.23 -6.49 -6.94
CA GLU A 63 16.49 -6.43 -5.50
C GLU A 63 15.93 -5.13 -4.90
N ARG A 64 16.15 -4.00 -5.57
CA ARG A 64 15.60 -2.71 -5.12
C ARG A 64 14.07 -2.73 -5.09
N GLN A 65 13.43 -3.33 -6.09
CA GLN A 65 11.98 -3.50 -6.12
C GLN A 65 11.48 -4.43 -5.02
N SER A 66 12.18 -5.53 -4.74
CA SER A 66 11.86 -6.46 -3.65
C SER A 66 11.96 -5.79 -2.27
N LEU A 67 13.05 -5.06 -2.01
CA LEU A 67 13.25 -4.30 -0.77
C LEU A 67 12.18 -3.21 -0.60
N ALA A 68 11.86 -2.49 -1.68
CA ALA A 68 10.79 -1.50 -1.67
C ALA A 68 9.43 -2.14 -1.41
N ALA A 69 9.12 -3.27 -2.03
CA ALA A 69 7.89 -4.01 -1.82
C ALA A 69 7.77 -4.46 -0.35
N ARG A 70 8.83 -5.04 0.22
CA ARG A 70 8.88 -5.44 1.64
C ARG A 70 8.62 -4.26 2.57
N ARG A 71 9.31 -3.14 2.37
CA ARG A 71 9.11 -1.93 3.17
C ARG A 71 7.68 -1.40 3.08
N THR A 72 7.10 -1.31 1.89
CA THR A 72 5.72 -0.83 1.75
C THR A 72 4.70 -1.80 2.33
N HIS A 73 4.98 -3.10 2.27
CA HIS A 73 4.17 -4.14 2.89
C HIS A 73 4.20 -3.99 4.41
N GLU A 74 5.37 -3.88 5.02
CA GLU A 74 5.52 -3.63 6.46
C GLU A 74 4.79 -2.37 6.91
N LEU A 75 4.91 -1.27 6.15
CA LEU A 75 4.18 -0.03 6.45
C LEU A 75 2.67 -0.22 6.39
N ARG A 76 2.15 -0.93 5.37
CA ARG A 76 0.73 -1.27 5.25
C ARG A 76 0.26 -2.19 6.38
N HIS A 77 1.09 -3.15 6.77
CA HIS A 77 0.86 -4.03 7.91
C HIS A 77 0.73 -3.22 9.21
N LYS A 78 1.74 -2.41 9.54
CA LYS A 78 1.73 -1.53 10.73
C LYS A 78 0.56 -0.54 10.76
N ALA A 79 0.21 0.02 9.60
CA ALA A 79 -0.94 0.90 9.47
C ALA A 79 -2.26 0.15 9.75
N THR A 80 -2.38 -1.08 9.25
CA THR A 80 -3.54 -1.94 9.51
C THR A 80 -3.63 -2.33 10.99
N GLU A 81 -2.51 -2.75 11.59
CA GLU A 81 -2.44 -3.05 13.02
C GLU A 81 -2.84 -1.83 13.85
N SER A 82 -2.34 -0.64 13.52
CA SER A 82 -2.68 0.60 14.23
C SER A 82 -4.17 0.91 14.15
N LYS A 83 -4.82 0.73 12.99
CA LYS A 83 -6.27 0.88 12.83
C LYS A 83 -7.05 -0.09 13.71
N ILE A 84 -6.64 -1.36 13.73
CA ILE A 84 -7.27 -2.39 14.55
C ILE A 84 -7.11 -2.07 16.04
N ARG A 85 -5.90 -1.71 16.49
CA ARG A 85 -5.65 -1.30 17.88
C ARG A 85 -6.50 -0.10 18.29
N ALA A 86 -6.60 0.91 17.42
CA ALA A 86 -7.43 2.09 17.66
C ALA A 86 -8.92 1.74 17.78
N ALA A 87 -9.44 0.91 16.87
CA ALA A 87 -10.82 0.44 16.91
C ALA A 87 -11.13 -0.39 18.17
N CYS A 88 -10.20 -1.24 18.61
CA CYS A 88 -10.37 -1.98 19.86
C CYS A 88 -10.45 -1.05 21.08
N ARG A 89 -9.56 -0.05 21.17
CA ARG A 89 -9.62 0.96 22.25
C ARG A 89 -10.95 1.71 22.23
N GLN A 90 -11.39 2.14 21.05
CA GLN A 90 -12.67 2.82 20.89
C GLN A 90 -13.86 1.96 21.34
N LEU A 91 -13.84 0.65 21.12
CA LEU A 91 -14.89 -0.25 21.62
C LEU A 91 -14.83 -0.44 23.13
N GLN A 92 -13.63 -0.50 23.71
CA GLN A 92 -13.43 -0.57 25.16
C GLN A 92 -13.95 0.70 25.84
N ASP A 93 -13.64 1.87 25.28
CA ASP A 93 -14.13 3.17 25.79
C ASP A 93 -15.67 3.26 25.74
N GLN A 94 -16.30 2.58 24.77
CA GLN A 94 -17.75 2.48 24.66
C GLN A 94 -18.36 1.38 25.55
N GLY A 95 -17.56 0.59 26.26
CA GLY A 95 -18.02 -0.56 27.06
C GLY A 95 -18.61 -1.69 26.22
N LYS A 96 -18.34 -1.73 24.90
CA LYS A 96 -18.86 -2.76 23.99
C LYS A 96 -17.90 -3.94 23.91
N ALA A 97 -18.45 -5.13 23.68
CA ALA A 97 -17.66 -6.33 23.50
C ALA A 97 -16.77 -6.23 22.24
N LEU A 98 -15.54 -6.76 22.34
CA LEU A 98 -14.57 -6.83 21.25
C LEU A 98 -14.97 -7.92 20.22
N VAL A 99 -16.03 -7.65 19.47
CA VAL A 99 -16.51 -8.54 18.40
C VAL A 99 -15.82 -8.21 17.09
N ARG A 100 -15.37 -9.23 16.36
CA ARG A 100 -14.64 -9.08 15.08
C ARG A 100 -15.37 -8.21 14.06
N SER A 101 -16.70 -8.35 13.94
CA SER A 101 -17.53 -7.55 13.03
C SER A 101 -17.57 -6.07 13.43
N ALA A 102 -17.71 -5.77 14.72
CA ALA A 102 -17.71 -4.41 15.24
C ALA A 102 -16.35 -3.73 15.03
N ILE A 103 -15.26 -4.46 15.28
CA ILE A 103 -13.89 -3.97 15.05
C ILE A 103 -13.66 -3.69 13.56
N ALA A 104 -14.08 -4.61 12.69
CA ALA A 104 -13.97 -4.47 11.24
C ALA A 104 -14.71 -3.22 10.73
N ALA A 105 -15.93 -3.00 11.20
CA ALA A 105 -16.73 -1.83 10.84
C ALA A 105 -16.07 -0.51 11.28
N LEU A 106 -15.54 -0.45 12.50
CA LEU A 106 -14.88 0.77 13.02
C LEU A 106 -13.51 1.01 12.38
N ALA A 107 -12.71 -0.03 12.15
CA ALA A 107 -11.38 0.09 11.54
C ALA A 107 -11.42 0.29 10.02
N GLY A 108 -12.58 0.08 9.38
CA GLY A 108 -12.72 0.14 7.92
C GLY A 108 -11.95 -0.97 7.19
N VAL A 109 -11.90 -2.17 7.78
CA VAL A 109 -11.24 -3.36 7.21
C VAL A 109 -12.19 -4.55 7.20
N SER A 110 -11.90 -5.60 6.44
CA SER A 110 -12.76 -6.79 6.44
C SER A 110 -12.60 -7.62 7.71
N ALA A 111 -13.64 -8.37 8.07
CA ALA A 111 -13.59 -9.30 9.21
C ALA A 111 -12.51 -10.39 9.04
N SER A 112 -12.23 -10.82 7.79
CA SER A 112 -11.16 -11.77 7.49
C SER A 112 -9.76 -11.18 7.74
N THR A 113 -9.57 -9.88 7.48
CA THR A 113 -8.34 -9.17 7.86
C THR A 113 -8.21 -9.15 9.38
N VAL A 114 -9.24 -8.76 10.13
CA VAL A 114 -9.19 -8.78 11.61
C VAL A 114 -8.85 -10.17 12.15
N ALA A 115 -9.39 -11.23 11.56
CA ALA A 115 -9.08 -12.61 11.95
C ALA A 115 -7.59 -12.96 11.74
N ARG A 116 -6.95 -12.46 10.68
CA ARG A 116 -5.51 -12.64 10.45
C ARG A 116 -4.67 -11.95 11.53
N TYR A 117 -5.18 -10.87 12.13
CA TYR A 117 -4.54 -10.13 13.22
C TYR A 117 -5.11 -10.48 14.61
N ALA A 118 -5.52 -11.73 14.83
CA ALA A 118 -6.12 -12.15 16.11
C ALA A 118 -5.21 -11.91 17.33
N HIS A 119 -3.89 -11.93 17.16
CA HIS A 119 -2.93 -11.65 18.24
C HIS A 119 -3.11 -10.24 18.83
N LEU A 120 -3.45 -9.24 18.02
CA LEU A 120 -3.70 -7.88 18.49
C LEU A 120 -4.87 -7.81 19.48
N LEU A 121 -5.87 -8.68 19.34
CA LEU A 121 -7.01 -8.73 20.27
C LEU A 121 -6.57 -9.24 21.64
N SER A 122 -5.66 -10.21 21.65
CA SER A 122 -5.09 -10.75 22.88
C SER A 122 -4.18 -9.74 23.59
N GLU A 123 -3.43 -8.95 22.84
CA GLU A 123 -2.62 -7.84 23.37
C GLU A 123 -3.49 -6.76 24.00
N VAL A 124 -4.54 -6.34 23.32
CA VAL A 124 -5.42 -5.27 23.83
C VAL A 124 -6.25 -5.72 25.04
N THR A 125 -6.54 -7.02 25.14
CA THR A 125 -7.23 -7.59 26.32
C THR A 125 -6.30 -7.76 27.53
N LYS A 126 -4.98 -7.92 27.30
CA LYS A 126 -3.96 -7.97 28.34
C LYS A 126 -3.26 -6.61 28.43
N PRO A 127 -3.83 -5.61 29.14
CA PRO A 127 -3.13 -4.34 29.27
C PRO A 127 -1.79 -4.59 29.98
N ALA A 128 -0.68 -4.42 29.26
CA ALA A 128 0.61 -4.32 29.90
C ALA A 128 0.53 -3.14 30.87
N THR A 129 0.70 -3.42 32.16
CA THR A 129 0.67 -2.42 33.23
C THR A 129 1.80 -1.43 33.00
N VAL A 130 1.52 -0.35 32.27
CA VAL A 130 2.42 0.80 32.18
C VAL A 130 2.23 1.58 33.46
N SER A 131 3.11 1.35 34.43
CA SER A 131 3.24 2.19 35.61
C SER A 131 3.64 3.59 35.16
N VAL A 132 2.65 4.47 35.05
CA VAL A 132 2.88 5.90 34.87
C VAL A 132 3.66 6.38 36.10
N LEU A 133 4.94 6.68 35.92
CA LEU A 133 5.72 7.38 36.93
C LEU A 133 5.07 8.74 37.14
N LYS A 134 4.40 8.87 38.29
CA LYS A 134 3.88 10.13 38.79
C LYS A 134 5.07 11.06 39.02
N VAL A 135 5.35 11.94 38.06
CA VAL A 135 6.22 13.10 38.30
C VAL A 135 5.44 13.99 39.26
N SER A 136 5.73 13.85 40.56
CA SER A 136 5.34 14.84 41.55
C SER A 136 6.06 16.15 41.19
N ALA A 137 5.28 17.14 40.80
CA ALA A 137 5.72 18.52 40.73
C ALA A 137 5.90 19.03 42.16
N ASP A 138 7.01 18.69 42.80
CA ASP A 138 7.45 19.37 44.02
C ASP A 138 8.97 19.26 44.17
N ALA A 139 9.65 20.31 43.71
CA ALA A 139 11.02 20.74 44.04
C ALA A 139 11.55 21.59 42.87
N MET A 140 11.26 22.89 42.90
CA MET A 140 12.06 23.88 42.18
C MET A 140 13.30 24.18 43.05
N PRO A 141 14.53 23.86 42.64
CA PRO A 141 15.70 24.44 43.26
C PRO A 141 15.94 25.82 42.64
N THR A 142 16.00 26.81 43.52
CA THR A 142 16.35 28.21 43.25
C THR A 142 17.68 28.28 42.48
N VAL A 143 17.66 28.96 41.34
CA VAL A 143 18.84 29.20 40.51
C VAL A 143 19.65 30.34 41.13
N THR A 144 20.91 30.06 41.49
CA THR A 144 21.95 31.07 41.75
C THR A 144 23.01 30.92 40.64
N PRO A 145 23.39 31.99 39.91
CA PRO A 145 24.33 31.90 38.81
C PRO A 145 25.79 32.03 39.29
N GLY A 146 26.67 31.13 38.86
CA GLY A 146 28.10 31.21 39.16
C GLY A 146 28.92 30.10 38.48
N ASP A 147 29.58 30.48 37.39
CA ASP A 147 30.84 30.00 36.82
C ASP A 147 31.15 28.50 36.55
N GLN A 148 31.23 28.23 35.25
CA GLN A 148 32.21 27.43 34.49
C GLN A 148 32.84 26.17 35.13
N ALA A 149 32.62 25.02 34.48
CA ALA A 149 33.67 24.22 33.85
C ALA A 149 33.08 22.96 33.17
N ALA A 150 33.38 22.78 31.88
CA ALA A 150 33.23 21.50 31.21
C ALA A 150 34.29 20.51 31.74
N PRO A 151 33.98 19.20 31.78
CA PRO A 151 34.69 18.33 30.85
C PRO A 151 33.79 17.30 30.15
N ARG A 152 34.17 17.04 28.88
CA ARG A 152 33.69 15.98 28.02
C ARG A 152 34.05 14.61 28.60
N GLU A 153 33.08 13.70 28.76
CA GLU A 153 33.35 12.25 28.75
C GLU A 153 32.17 11.45 28.18
N ALA A 154 32.48 10.25 27.73
CA ALA A 154 31.89 9.56 26.60
C ALA A 154 30.52 8.91 26.85
N VAL A 155 29.61 9.08 25.89
CA VAL A 155 28.37 8.30 25.83
C VAL A 155 28.67 6.96 25.18
N GLN A 156 28.89 5.95 26.01
CA GLN A 156 29.03 4.56 25.57
C GLN A 156 27.68 4.06 25.04
N CYS A 157 27.66 3.80 23.73
CA CYS A 157 26.56 3.22 22.98
C CYS A 157 26.31 1.78 23.45
N LEU A 158 25.16 1.54 24.10
CA LEU A 158 24.77 0.19 24.49
C LEU A 158 24.39 -0.63 23.25
N LYS A 159 25.13 -1.71 23.06
CA LYS A 159 25.06 -2.71 22.00
C LYS A 159 23.64 -3.23 21.80
N LYS A 160 23.11 -3.08 20.58
CA LYS A 160 21.88 -3.76 20.13
C LYS A 160 22.07 -5.27 20.24
N GLN A 161 21.33 -5.91 21.13
CA GLN A 161 21.18 -7.37 21.09
C GLN A 161 20.21 -7.72 19.96
N ALA A 162 20.70 -8.57 19.05
CA ALA A 162 19.98 -9.09 17.92
C ALA A 162 18.85 -10.01 18.41
N LEU A 163 17.61 -9.63 18.16
CA LEU A 163 16.49 -10.54 18.21
C LEU A 163 16.38 -11.20 16.84
N THR A 164 16.87 -12.44 16.76
CA THR A 164 16.67 -13.32 15.61
C THR A 164 15.21 -13.73 15.58
N ASP A 165 14.38 -13.02 14.81
CA ASP A 165 13.01 -13.44 14.56
C ASP A 165 12.97 -14.36 13.34
N ARG A 166 12.26 -15.48 13.48
CA ARG A 166 12.16 -16.55 12.47
C ARG A 166 11.31 -16.03 11.32
N ASP A 167 11.97 -15.64 10.24
CA ASP A 167 11.34 -15.23 8.98
C ASP A 167 10.61 -16.45 8.38
N GLN A 168 9.31 -16.60 8.69
CA GLN A 168 8.47 -17.52 7.93
C GLN A 168 8.40 -16.97 6.51
N GLY A 169 8.99 -17.72 5.57
CA GLY A 169 9.13 -17.35 4.17
C GLY A 169 7.81 -16.94 3.52
N VAL A 170 7.53 -15.64 3.53
CA VAL A 170 6.51 -15.04 2.68
C VAL A 170 7.14 -14.90 1.31
N SER A 171 6.72 -15.76 0.37
CA SER A 171 7.09 -15.65 -1.04
C SER A 171 6.56 -14.32 -1.57
N TYR A 172 7.47 -13.36 -1.78
CA TYR A 172 7.17 -12.13 -2.50
C TYR A 172 7.05 -12.49 -3.98
N ALA A 173 5.87 -12.98 -4.36
CA ALA A 173 5.60 -13.42 -5.72
C ALA A 173 5.73 -12.23 -6.68
N VAL A 174 6.80 -12.26 -7.47
CA VAL A 174 6.89 -11.54 -8.74
C VAL A 174 5.96 -12.28 -9.69
N HIS A 175 4.66 -11.97 -9.63
CA HIS A 175 3.73 -12.45 -10.63
C HIS A 175 4.02 -11.74 -11.95
N GLN A 176 4.84 -12.35 -12.81
CA GLN A 176 4.72 -12.12 -14.24
C GLN A 176 3.34 -12.60 -14.64
N ILE A 177 2.53 -11.69 -15.18
CA ILE A 177 1.25 -12.04 -15.80
C ILE A 177 1.62 -12.69 -17.14
N PRO A 178 1.41 -14.01 -17.34
CA PRO A 178 1.57 -14.60 -18.65
C PRO A 178 0.50 -14.01 -19.57
N ALA A 179 0.88 -13.63 -20.78
CA ALA A 179 -0.07 -13.24 -21.81
C ALA A 179 -1.02 -14.41 -22.05
N VAL A 180 -2.33 -14.16 -21.95
CA VAL A 180 -3.37 -15.13 -22.27
C VAL A 180 -3.21 -15.57 -23.73
N THR A 181 -2.79 -16.81 -23.94
CA THR A 181 -2.89 -17.48 -25.24
C THR A 181 -4.20 -18.26 -25.29
N GLN A 182 -4.97 -18.02 -26.36
CA GLN A 182 -6.12 -18.79 -26.86
C GLN A 182 -7.48 -18.51 -26.18
N GLY A 183 -8.28 -17.68 -26.86
CA GLY A 183 -9.73 -17.76 -26.81
C GLY A 183 -10.25 -18.89 -27.72
N PRO A 184 -11.45 -19.43 -27.45
CA PRO A 184 -11.99 -20.59 -28.16
C PRO A 184 -12.35 -20.26 -29.61
N GLN A 185 -12.15 -21.27 -30.46
CA GLN A 185 -12.38 -21.31 -31.90
C GLN A 185 -13.78 -20.83 -32.31
N ALA A 186 -13.83 -20.23 -33.49
CA ALA A 186 -14.99 -19.68 -34.17
C ALA A 186 -16.21 -20.62 -34.13
N GLY A 187 -17.36 -20.05 -33.73
CA GLY A 187 -18.66 -20.66 -33.93
C GLY A 187 -19.03 -20.73 -35.41
N GLU A 188 -19.71 -21.81 -35.76
CA GLU A 188 -20.23 -22.14 -37.08
C GLU A 188 -20.98 -21.00 -37.77
N SER A 189 -20.77 -20.93 -39.09
CA SER A 189 -21.48 -20.06 -40.02
C SER A 189 -22.96 -20.45 -40.11
N LEU A 190 -23.85 -19.57 -39.64
CA LEU A 190 -25.27 -19.63 -40.00
C LEU A 190 -25.44 -19.13 -41.44
N LYS A 191 -25.82 -20.03 -42.34
CA LYS A 191 -26.29 -19.72 -43.69
C LYS A 191 -27.58 -18.89 -43.61
N THR A 192 -27.57 -17.74 -44.25
CA THR A 192 -28.79 -16.98 -44.57
C THR A 192 -29.39 -17.59 -45.82
N GLU A 193 -30.52 -18.28 -45.70
CA GLU A 193 -31.35 -18.63 -46.86
C GLU A 193 -32.24 -17.42 -47.18
N HIS A 194 -32.13 -16.98 -48.42
CA HIS A 194 -32.91 -15.93 -49.04
C HIS A 194 -34.02 -16.64 -49.82
N GLU A 195 -35.27 -16.49 -49.39
CA GLU A 195 -36.44 -16.90 -50.17
C GLU A 195 -37.16 -15.62 -50.64
N ASP A 196 -37.24 -15.50 -51.96
CA ASP A 196 -38.03 -14.50 -52.70
C ASP A 196 -39.53 -14.75 -52.51
N GLY A 197 -40.30 -13.67 -52.44
CA GLY A 197 -41.76 -13.73 -52.47
C GLY A 197 -42.34 -12.49 -53.13
N SER A 198 -42.66 -12.63 -54.42
CA SER A 198 -43.66 -11.79 -55.12
C SER A 198 -45.07 -12.10 -54.65
#